data_AF-A0A410UH91-F1
#
_entry.id   AF-A0A410UH91-F1
#
_cell.length_a   1.000
_cell.length_b   1.000
_cell.length_c   1.000
_cell.angle_alpha   90.00
_cell.angle_beta   90.00
_cell.angle_gamma   90.00
#
_symmetry.space_group_name_H-M   'P 1'
#
loop_
_entity.id
_entity.type
_entity.pdbx_description
1 polymer ?
#
loop_
_entity_poly.entity_id
_entity_poly.type
_entity_poly.pdbx_seq_one_letter_code
_entity_poly.pdbx_strand_id
1 'polypeptide(L)'
;MTVVLALLSSVIWWVIISSVGAVVPSLIAWVVLRWNEGTTVVFNRTYLACLIWGLFVMLVCGVVAAHLGIQHGPFSPLIHNNGFRVAQALSMVVGVLALWRLVPRIDARRIRLGSACMAMAAVMAVSFGIATTLASL
;
A
#
# COMPACT_ATOMS: atom_id res chain seq x y z
N MET A 1 0.76 -3.39 33.00
CA MET A 1 0.64 -1.99 32.52
C MET A 1 1.62 -1.67 31.39
N THR A 2 2.86 -2.17 31.43
CA THR A 2 3.88 -1.95 30.38
C THR A 2 3.49 -2.52 29.01
N VAL A 3 2.88 -3.70 28.95
CA VAL A 3 2.48 -4.34 27.67
C VAL A 3 1.42 -3.54 26.92
N VAL A 4 0.40 -3.03 27.61
CA VAL A 4 -0.67 -2.23 26.98
C VAL A 4 -0.09 -0.92 26.43
N LEU A 5 0.80 -0.28 27.18
CA LEU A 5 1.46 0.96 26.75
C LEU A 5 2.37 0.72 25.54
N ALA A 6 3.11 -0.39 25.53
CA ALA A 6 3.95 -0.79 24.40
C ALA A 6 3.11 -1.06 23.14
N LEU A 7 2.01 -1.81 23.27
CA LEU A 7 1.10 -2.07 22.14
C LEU A 7 0.50 -0.78 21.57
N LEU A 8 0.01 0.11 22.43
CA LEU A 8 -0.53 1.40 21.99
C LEU A 8 0.54 2.25 21.29
N SER A 9 1.75 2.31 21.85
CA SER A 9 2.87 3.02 21.25
C SER A 9 3.21 2.45 19.87
N SER A 10 3.30 1.13 19.71
CA SER A 10 3.56 0.47 18.43
C SER A 10 2.46 0.74 17.40
N VAL A 11 1.18 0.69 17.81
CA VAL A 11 0.04 0.99 16.93
C VAL A 11 0.06 2.44 16.46
N ILE A 12 0.35 3.38 17.36
CA ILE A 12 0.46 4.80 17.01
C ILE A 12 1.60 5.00 16.00
N TRP A 13 2.76 4.42 16.27
CA TRP A 13 3.93 4.55 15.42
C TRP A 13 3.69 3.96 14.02
N TRP A 14 3.03 2.80 13.96
CA TRP A 14 2.59 2.17 12.74
C TRP A 14 1.70 3.10 11.91
N VAL A 15 0.68 3.69 12.52
CA VAL A 15 -0.27 4.56 11.82
C VAL A 15 0.43 5.80 11.29
N ILE A 16 1.30 6.42 12.09
CA ILE A 16 2.06 7.62 11.68
C ILE A 16 2.94 7.31 10.48
N ILE A 17 3.75 6.23 10.53
CA ILE A 17 4.66 5.92 9.43
C ILE A 17 3.90 5.52 8.16
N SER A 18 2.79 4.79 8.30
CA SER A 18 1.94 4.42 7.17
C SER A 18 1.25 5.65 6.57
N SER A 19 0.87 6.62 7.39
CA SER A 19 0.27 7.89 6.94
C SER A 19 1.25 8.69 6.09
N VAL A 20 2.48 8.88 6.57
CA VAL A 20 3.53 9.59 5.81
C VAL A 20 3.89 8.81 4.55
N GLY A 21 4.06 7.49 4.67
CA GLY A 21 4.37 6.61 3.55
C GLY A 21 3.26 6.55 2.50
N ALA A 22 2.00 6.75 2.86
CA ALA A 22 0.86 6.73 1.96
C ALA A 22 0.75 7.97 1.06
N VAL A 23 1.48 9.06 1.36
CA VAL A 23 1.42 10.30 0.58
C VAL A 23 1.92 10.07 -0.85
N VAL A 24 3.09 9.46 -1.01
CA VAL A 24 3.68 9.16 -2.32
C VAL A 24 2.78 8.26 -3.20
N PRO A 25 2.32 7.08 -2.75
CA PRO A 25 1.44 6.23 -3.55
C PRO A 25 0.10 6.90 -3.81
N SER A 26 -0.43 7.71 -2.88
CA SER A 26 -1.68 8.44 -3.11
C SER A 26 -1.55 9.51 -4.19
N LEU A 27 -0.40 10.19 -4.27
CA LEU A 27 -0.12 11.16 -5.33
C LEU A 27 -0.03 10.47 -6.70
N ILE A 28 0.70 9.36 -6.78
CA ILE A 28 0.83 8.56 -8.01
C ILE A 28 -0.55 8.07 -8.46
N ALA A 29 -1.31 7.43 -7.55
CA ALA A 29 -2.64 6.92 -7.85
C ALA A 29 -3.59 8.04 -8.28
N TRP A 30 -3.54 9.20 -7.63
CA TRP A 30 -4.36 10.35 -7.97
C TRP A 30 -4.07 10.89 -9.37
N VAL A 31 -2.79 11.05 -9.74
CA VAL A 31 -2.39 11.48 -11.09
C VAL A 31 -2.84 10.48 -12.14
N VAL A 32 -2.62 9.19 -11.92
CA VAL A 32 -3.00 8.12 -12.85
C VAL A 32 -4.52 8.04 -13.02
N LEU A 33 -5.29 8.15 -11.94
CA LEU A 33 -6.76 8.17 -12.00
C LEU A 33 -7.28 9.39 -12.75
N ARG A 34 -6.71 10.57 -12.51
CA ARG A 34 -7.09 11.81 -13.20
C ARG A 34 -6.81 11.71 -14.71
N TRP A 35 -5.69 11.11 -15.09
CA TRP A 35 -5.35 10.90 -16.49
C TRP A 35 -6.31 9.90 -17.16
N ASN A 36 -6.56 8.76 -16.52
CA ASN A 36 -7.39 7.70 -17.10
C ASN A 36 -8.88 8.05 -17.16
N GLU A 37 -9.41 8.79 -16.19
CA GLU A 37 -10.83 9.13 -16.13
C GLU A 37 -11.18 10.49 -16.72
N GLY A 38 -10.19 11.37 -16.90
CA GLY A 38 -10.39 12.73 -17.41
C GLY A 38 -11.22 13.64 -16.49
N THR A 39 -11.54 13.20 -15.27
CA THR A 39 -12.42 13.89 -14.31
C THR A 39 -11.69 14.29 -13.04
N THR A 40 -12.25 15.22 -12.29
CA THR A 40 -11.74 15.62 -10.98
C THR A 40 -11.92 14.49 -9.97
N VAL A 41 -10.79 13.95 -9.49
CA VAL A 41 -10.76 12.91 -8.44
C VAL A 41 -10.41 13.57 -7.12
N VAL A 42 -11.17 13.29 -6.06
CA VAL A 42 -10.94 13.87 -4.74
C VAL A 42 -9.71 13.23 -4.10
N PHE A 43 -8.64 14.00 -3.93
CA PHE A 43 -7.38 13.53 -3.33
C PHE A 43 -7.57 12.89 -1.94
N ASN A 44 -8.49 13.41 -1.14
CA ASN A 44 -8.77 12.87 0.20
C ASN A 44 -9.25 11.39 0.16
N ARG A 45 -10.06 11.04 -0.85
CA ARG A 45 -10.58 9.67 -1.00
C ARG A 45 -9.49 8.71 -1.50
N THR A 46 -8.66 9.16 -2.44
CA THR A 46 -7.52 8.38 -2.95
C THR A 46 -6.46 8.17 -1.87
N TYR A 47 -6.22 9.21 -1.05
CA TYR A 47 -5.36 9.13 0.11
C TYR A 47 -5.84 8.10 1.13
N LEU A 48 -7.12 8.14 1.51
CA LEU A 48 -7.70 7.17 2.43
C LEU A 48 -7.56 5.73 1.91
N ALA A 49 -7.82 5.51 0.62
CA ALA A 49 -7.66 4.19 0.00
C ALA A 49 -6.20 3.70 0.04
N CYS A 50 -5.25 4.58 -0.29
CA CYS A 50 -3.82 4.25 -0.23
C CYS A 50 -3.31 4.05 1.21
N LEU A 51 -3.88 4.77 2.17
CA LEU A 51 -3.56 4.61 3.59
C LEU A 51 -4.05 3.27 4.12
N ILE A 52 -5.30 2.88 3.83
CA ILE A 52 -5.83 1.55 4.20
C ILE A 52 -4.99 0.45 3.56
N TRP A 53 -4.65 0.60 2.28
CA TRP A 53 -3.77 -0.33 1.59
C TRP A 53 -2.37 -0.39 2.22
N GLY A 54 -1.76 0.75 2.53
CA GLY A 54 -0.44 0.83 3.17
C GLY A 54 -0.42 0.19 4.56
N LEU A 55 -1.45 0.43 5.37
CA LEU A 55 -1.63 -0.25 6.66
C LEU A 55 -1.72 -1.77 6.49
N PHE A 56 -2.47 -2.23 5.50
CA PHE A 56 -2.60 -3.65 5.19
C PHE A 56 -1.29 -4.27 4.72
N VAL A 57 -0.56 -3.60 3.81
CA VAL A 57 0.75 -4.06 3.32
C VAL A 57 1.75 -4.16 4.47
N MET A 58 1.85 -3.14 5.32
CA MET A 58 2.72 -3.17 6.51
C MET A 58 2.35 -4.32 7.44
N LEU A 59 1.05 -4.62 7.59
CA LEU A 59 0.59 -5.75 8.40
C LEU A 59 1.05 -7.08 7.85
N VAL A 60 0.82 -7.28 6.55
CA VAL A 60 1.20 -8.50 5.85
C VAL A 60 2.72 -8.68 5.89
N CYS A 61 3.49 -7.64 5.59
CA CYS A 61 4.95 -7.68 5.65
C CYS A 61 5.44 -8.00 7.07
N GLY A 62 4.90 -7.36 8.10
CA GLY A 62 5.27 -7.61 9.49
C GLY A 62 4.94 -9.03 9.96
N VAL A 63 3.76 -9.54 9.60
CA VAL A 63 3.35 -10.92 9.91
C VAL A 63 4.25 -11.94 9.21
N VAL A 64 4.54 -11.76 7.92
CA VAL A 64 5.43 -12.66 7.17
C VAL A 64 6.87 -12.60 7.70
N ALA A 65 7.37 -11.41 8.03
CA ALA A 65 8.69 -11.23 8.64
C ALA A 65 8.79 -11.93 10.01
N ALA A 66 7.76 -11.80 10.85
CA ALA A 66 7.69 -12.48 12.14
C ALA A 66 7.63 -14.00 11.99
N HIS A 67 6.81 -14.51 11.04
CA HIS A 67 6.73 -15.95 10.74
C HIS A 67 8.04 -16.53 10.22
N LEU A 68 8.83 -15.76 9.48
CA LEU A 68 10.12 -16.19 8.93
C LEU A 68 11.29 -15.92 9.89
N GLY A 69 11.06 -15.28 11.04
CA GLY A 69 12.10 -14.93 12.00
C GLY A 69 13.07 -13.83 11.52
N ILE A 70 12.76 -13.14 10.42
CA ILE A 70 13.63 -12.12 9.82
C ILE A 70 13.24 -10.77 10.44
N GLN A 71 13.90 -10.42 11.54
CA GLN A 71 13.65 -9.17 12.28
C GLN A 71 14.67 -8.06 11.96
N HIS A 72 15.80 -8.43 11.34
CA HIS A 72 16.88 -7.51 10.98
C HIS A 72 17.33 -7.79 9.54
N GLY A 73 17.85 -6.75 8.86
CA GLY A 73 18.40 -6.89 7.51
C GLY A 73 19.54 -7.93 7.48
N PRO A 74 19.78 -8.57 6.32
CA PRO A 74 19.27 -8.23 4.99
C PRO A 74 17.87 -8.80 4.70
N PHE A 75 16.98 -7.99 4.12
CA PHE A 75 15.61 -8.39 3.72
C PHE A 75 15.55 -9.12 2.37
N SER A 76 16.69 -9.34 1.71
CA SER A 76 16.81 -10.10 0.46
C SER A 76 16.16 -11.50 0.51
N PRO A 77 16.31 -12.30 1.58
CA PRO A 77 15.64 -13.60 1.71
C PRO A 77 14.11 -13.49 1.74
N LEU A 78 13.58 -12.36 2.22
CA LEU A 78 12.15 -12.09 2.30
C LEU A 78 11.55 -11.94 0.89
N ILE A 79 12.25 -11.22 0.01
CA ILE A 79 11.83 -10.98 -1.38
C ILE A 79 11.86 -12.28 -2.21
N HIS A 80 12.82 -13.16 -1.92
CA HIS A 80 12.96 -14.43 -2.64
C HIS A 80 11.95 -15.50 -2.22
N ASN A 81 11.29 -15.31 -1.08
CA ASN A 81 10.30 -16.26 -0.58
C ASN A 81 8.99 -16.18 -1.38
N ASN A 82 8.56 -17.31 -1.95
CA ASN A 82 7.28 -17.43 -2.65
C ASN A 82 6.07 -17.05 -1.78
N GLY A 83 6.11 -17.31 -0.46
CA GLY A 83 5.05 -16.91 0.46
C GLY A 83 4.87 -15.39 0.54
N PHE A 84 5.99 -14.65 0.57
CA PHE A 84 5.97 -13.19 0.56
C PHE A 84 5.45 -12.65 -0.77
N ARG A 85 5.84 -13.24 -1.90
CA ARG A 85 5.35 -12.85 -3.23
C ARG A 85 3.83 -13.06 -3.39
N VAL A 86 3.29 -14.17 -2.88
CA VAL A 86 1.84 -14.43 -2.87
C VAL A 86 1.12 -13.43 -1.97
N ALA A 87 1.64 -13.18 -0.77
CA ALA A 87 1.08 -12.22 0.17
C ALA A 87 1.09 -10.79 -0.42
N GLN A 88 2.16 -10.44 -1.14
CA GLN A 88 2.27 -9.19 -1.87
C GLN A 88 1.25 -9.10 -3.01
N ALA A 89 1.03 -10.17 -3.79
CA ALA A 89 0.00 -10.21 -4.82
C ALA A 89 -1.41 -10.03 -4.24
N LEU A 90 -1.71 -10.68 -3.10
CA LEU A 90 -2.97 -10.48 -2.38
C LEU A 90 -3.15 -9.03 -1.91
N SER A 91 -2.07 -8.40 -1.41
CA SER A 91 -2.10 -6.99 -1.04
C SER A 91 -2.46 -6.09 -2.23
N MET A 92 -2.05 -6.47 -3.44
CA MET A 92 -2.34 -5.74 -4.67
C MET A 92 -3.84 -5.78 -4.99
N VAL A 93 -4.48 -6.94 -4.83
CA VAL A 93 -5.93 -7.10 -4.99
C VAL A 93 -6.68 -6.25 -3.96
N VAL A 94 -6.22 -6.23 -2.71
CA VAL A 94 -6.81 -5.38 -1.65
C VAL A 94 -6.68 -3.90 -2.01
N GLY A 95 -5.55 -3.46 -2.56
CA GLY A 95 -5.37 -2.08 -3.00
C GLY A 95 -6.30 -1.67 -4.14
N VAL A 96 -6.49 -2.56 -5.13
CA VAL A 96 -7.44 -2.32 -6.24
C VAL A 96 -8.87 -2.23 -5.70
N LEU A 97 -9.27 -3.14 -4.80
CA LEU A 97 -10.58 -3.13 -4.18
C LEU A 97 -10.80 -1.90 -3.30
N ALA A 98 -9.77 -1.45 -2.58
CA ALA A 98 -9.82 -0.24 -1.76
C ALA A 98 -10.05 0.99 -2.64
N LEU A 99 -9.28 1.16 -3.72
CA LEU A 99 -9.49 2.26 -4.67
C LEU A 99 -10.87 2.19 -5.33
N TRP A 100 -11.27 1.01 -5.80
CA TRP A 100 -12.55 0.81 -6.48
C TRP A 100 -13.77 1.07 -5.58
N ARG A 101 -13.68 0.74 -4.28
CA ARG A 101 -14.79 0.89 -3.34
C ARG A 101 -14.81 2.26 -2.65
N LEU A 102 -13.66 2.80 -2.26
CA LEU A 102 -13.59 4.02 -1.45
C LEU A 102 -13.55 5.31 -2.26
N VAL A 103 -13.15 5.27 -3.54
CA VAL A 103 -13.12 6.45 -4.40
C VAL A 103 -14.38 6.46 -5.28
N PRO A 104 -15.48 7.10 -4.86
CA PRO A 104 -16.61 7.34 -5.73
C PRO A 104 -16.25 8.44 -6.72
N ARG A 105 -16.72 8.28 -7.95
CA ARG A 105 -16.71 9.35 -8.95
C ARG A 105 -17.73 10.41 -8.51
N ILE A 106 -17.42 11.68 -8.77
CA ILE A 106 -18.27 12.83 -8.42
C ILE A 106 -19.69 12.69 -9.02
N ASP A 107 -19.86 11.93 -10.11
CA ASP A 107 -21.13 11.67 -10.80
C ASP A 107 -21.84 10.34 -10.45
N ALA A 108 -21.76 9.86 -9.20
CA ALA A 108 -22.52 8.71 -8.68
C ALA A 108 -22.31 7.32 -9.36
N ARG A 109 -21.38 7.17 -10.32
CA ARG A 109 -20.97 5.86 -10.87
C ARG A 109 -19.60 5.45 -10.34
N ARG A 110 -19.43 4.16 -10.00
CA ARG A 110 -18.13 3.60 -9.58
C ARG A 110 -17.08 3.79 -10.68
N ILE A 111 -15.84 3.96 -10.25
CA ILE A 111 -14.65 3.96 -11.10
C ILE A 111 -14.57 2.65 -11.91
N ARG A 112 -14.05 2.71 -13.14
CA ARG A 112 -13.75 1.51 -13.92
C ARG A 112 -12.70 0.68 -13.19
N LEU A 113 -12.95 -0.61 -13.00
CA LEU A 113 -11.99 -1.53 -12.36
C LEU A 113 -10.60 -1.47 -13.04
N GLY A 114 -10.57 -1.23 -14.37
CA GLY A 114 -9.34 -1.06 -15.14
C GLY A 114 -8.50 0.15 -14.72
N SER A 115 -9.08 1.31 -14.41
CA SER A 115 -8.29 2.48 -13.98
C SER A 115 -7.75 2.31 -12.57
N ALA A 116 -8.52 1.67 -11.67
CA ALA A 116 -8.03 1.30 -10.33
C ALA A 116 -6.86 0.29 -10.41
N CYS A 117 -6.95 -0.69 -11.32
CA CYS A 117 -5.87 -1.63 -11.57
C CYS A 117 -4.61 -0.93 -12.08
N MET A 118 -4.73 -0.06 -13.09
CA MET A 118 -3.60 0.72 -13.63
C MET A 118 -2.94 1.61 -12.58
N ALA A 119 -3.73 2.25 -11.71
CA ALA A 119 -3.22 3.06 -10.62
C ALA A 119 -2.39 2.22 -9.62
N MET A 120 -2.91 1.06 -9.20
CA MET A 120 -2.14 0.15 -8.32
C MET A 120 -0.91 -0.42 -9.00
N ALA A 121 -0.98 -0.73 -10.28
CA ALA A 121 0.16 -1.21 -11.05
C ALA A 121 1.28 -0.16 -11.09
N ALA A 122 0.93 1.11 -11.31
CA ALA A 122 1.90 2.21 -11.30
C ALA A 122 2.55 2.39 -9.92
N VAL A 123 1.74 2.40 -8.85
CA VAL A 123 2.25 2.48 -7.47
C VAL A 123 3.21 1.33 -7.18
N MET A 124 2.85 0.12 -7.61
CA MET A 124 3.63 -1.07 -7.34
C MET A 124 4.93 -1.13 -8.14
N ALA A 125 4.92 -0.68 -9.39
CA ALA A 125 6.12 -0.57 -10.22
C ALA A 125 7.13 0.39 -9.58
N VAL A 126 6.66 1.54 -9.07
CA VAL A 126 7.52 2.51 -8.38
C VAL A 126 8.06 1.94 -7.08
N SER A 127 7.22 1.31 -6.24
CA SER A 127 7.67 0.75 -4.96
C SER A 127 8.65 -0.42 -5.14
N PHE A 128 8.41 -1.33 -6.09
CA PHE A 128 9.35 -2.41 -6.42
C PHE A 128 10.66 -1.87 -7.00
N GLY A 129 10.60 -0.84 -7.85
CA GLY A 129 11.78 -0.16 -8.39
C GLY A 129 12.66 0.43 -7.29
N ILE A 130 12.06 1.13 -6.32
CA ILE A 130 12.78 1.65 -5.14
C ILE A 130 13.34 0.50 -4.30
N ALA A 131 12.57 -0.56 -4.03
CA ALA A 131 13.01 -1.67 -3.21
C ALA A 131 14.18 -2.45 -3.84
N THR A 132 14.13 -2.68 -5.16
CA THR A 132 15.18 -3.40 -5.90
C THR A 132 16.45 -2.57 -6.05
N THR A 133 16.33 -1.27 -6.33
CA THR A 133 17.50 -0.37 -6.38
C THR A 133 18.21 -0.26 -5.03
N LEU A 134 17.46 -0.16 -3.93
CA LEU A 134 18.02 -0.18 -2.57
C LEU A 134 18.68 -1.52 -2.23
N ALA A 135 18.16 -2.64 -2.72
CA ALA A 135 18.74 -3.96 -2.49
C ALA A 135 20.02 -4.22 -3.33
N SER A 136 20.27 -3.42 -4.36
CA SER A 136 21.46 -3.53 -5.23
C SER A 136 22.60 -2.58 -4.85
N LEU A 137 22.40 -1.69 -3.87
CA LEU A 137 23.41 -0.80 -3.29
C LEU A 137 24.15 -1.50 -2.14
#